data_AF-A0A957X4G1-F1
#
_entry.id   AF-A0A957X4G1-F1
#
_cell.length_a   1.000
_cell.length_b   1.000
_cell.length_c   1.000
_cell.angle_alpha   90.00
_cell.angle_beta   90.00
_cell.angle_gamma   90.00
#
_symmetry.space_group_name_H-M   'P 1'
#
loop_
_entity.id
_entity.type
_entity.pdbx_description
1 polymer ?
#
loop_
_entity_poly.entity_id
_entity_poly.type
_entity_poly.pdbx_seq_one_letter_code
_entity_poly.pdbx_strand_id
1 'polypeptide(L)'
;TNTVSSTPTEDATETALAVAALATVEPSETPTNSPTSTPTASETPAETETPTPIILPETEVPPEIVEVPSDSDAPGGPAIPPEALVGGFIVLLVILYVVLYLRSSVVASRYRNGFVVDVCPICHRGHLQVEERKDSILGIPLTRWTVRCTNCRSILREVGRRRWRYTVDRTANRALYDRFNGRHITDEELRRLGLTSSRNPIDE
;
A
#
# COMPACT_ATOMS: atom_id res chain seq x y z
N THR A 1 -59.08 -22.56 52.55
CA THR A 1 -58.42 -21.89 53.69
C THR A 1 -57.06 -21.42 53.21
N ASN A 2 -56.98 -20.30 52.47
CA ASN A 2 -56.91 -18.89 52.91
C ASN A 2 -55.76 -18.68 53.92
N THR A 3 -54.73 -17.87 53.66
CA THR A 3 -54.78 -16.41 53.55
C THR A 3 -53.51 -15.81 52.89
N VAL A 4 -53.70 -14.62 52.28
CA VAL A 4 -52.84 -13.79 51.41
C VAL A 4 -52.09 -12.69 52.18
N SER A 5 -51.12 -12.02 51.51
CA SER A 5 -50.66 -10.61 51.65
C SER A 5 -49.50 -10.35 52.62
N SER A 6 -48.51 -9.48 52.33
CA SER A 6 -48.50 -8.31 51.42
C SER A 6 -47.08 -7.85 51.04
N THR A 7 -46.94 -7.36 49.80
CA THR A 7 -45.87 -6.48 49.28
C THR A 7 -46.00 -5.05 49.82
N PRO A 8 -44.92 -4.26 49.84
CA PRO A 8 -45.05 -2.84 49.50
C PRO A 8 -44.16 -2.43 48.31
N THR A 9 -44.78 -1.65 47.43
CA THR A 9 -44.25 -0.91 46.28
C THR A 9 -44.31 0.57 46.63
N GLU A 10 -43.22 1.30 46.48
CA GLU A 10 -43.10 2.77 46.26
C GLU A 10 -41.76 2.92 45.51
N ASP A 11 -41.58 3.41 44.29
CA ASP A 11 -42.16 4.45 43.43
C ASP A 11 -41.90 5.91 43.87
N ALA A 12 -41.68 6.77 42.86
CA ALA A 12 -41.23 8.17 42.82
C ALA A 12 -39.70 8.36 42.58
N THR A 13 -39.20 8.72 41.38
CA THR A 13 -39.47 9.84 40.45
C THR A 13 -38.82 11.17 40.88
N GLU A 14 -37.73 11.50 40.16
CA GLU A 14 -37.41 12.81 39.57
C GLU A 14 -37.34 14.07 40.46
N THR A 15 -36.13 14.64 40.62
CA THR A 15 -35.93 16.08 40.87
C THR A 15 -34.56 16.54 40.33
N ALA A 16 -34.64 17.22 39.18
CA ALA A 16 -34.03 18.52 38.83
C ALA A 16 -32.54 18.85 39.17
N LEU A 17 -31.79 19.07 38.08
CA LEU A 17 -31.15 20.34 37.68
C LEU A 17 -30.42 21.23 38.72
N ALA A 18 -29.17 21.54 38.35
CA ALA A 18 -28.47 22.84 38.44
C ALA A 18 -27.46 23.10 39.59
N VAL A 19 -26.17 22.92 39.26
CA VAL A 19 -25.09 23.91 39.48
C VAL A 19 -24.14 23.78 38.28
N ALA A 20 -24.28 24.58 37.22
CA ALA A 20 -23.66 25.89 37.02
C ALA A 20 -22.11 25.86 36.92
N ALA A 21 -21.65 25.86 35.66
CA ALA A 21 -20.50 26.58 35.06
C ALA A 21 -19.35 27.09 35.95
N LEU A 22 -18.10 26.78 35.57
CA LEU A 22 -17.02 27.75 35.26
C LEU A 22 -15.67 27.01 35.03
N ALA A 23 -15.16 27.03 33.80
CA ALA A 23 -13.77 27.34 33.44
C ALA A 23 -13.38 26.73 32.07
N THR A 24 -13.54 27.56 31.04
CA THR A 24 -12.78 27.62 29.79
C THR A 24 -11.30 27.31 29.97
N VAL A 25 -10.76 26.36 29.19
CA VAL A 25 -9.35 26.38 28.77
C VAL A 25 -9.23 25.93 27.31
N GLU A 26 -9.07 26.89 26.42
CA GLU A 26 -8.53 26.80 25.06
C GLU A 26 -7.68 28.09 24.87
N PRO A 27 -6.59 28.15 24.09
CA PRO A 27 -5.85 27.13 23.32
C PRO A 27 -4.39 26.97 23.81
N SER A 28 -3.67 25.95 23.32
CA SER A 28 -2.20 26.02 23.31
C SER A 28 -1.68 25.52 21.96
N GLU A 29 -1.00 26.43 21.29
CA GLU A 29 -0.51 26.33 19.92
C GLU A 29 0.63 25.33 19.76
N THR A 30 0.62 24.69 18.59
CA THR A 30 1.68 23.88 17.99
C THR A 30 3.02 24.61 17.95
N PRO A 31 4.12 23.90 18.19
CA PRO A 31 5.21 23.85 17.20
C PRO A 31 5.63 22.40 16.96
N THR A 32 6.26 21.95 15.89
CA THR A 32 6.71 22.55 14.63
C THR A 32 7.15 21.33 13.81
N ASN A 33 6.80 21.32 12.52
CA ASN A 33 7.37 20.38 11.56
C ASN A 33 8.90 20.54 11.55
N SER A 34 9.65 19.46 11.81
CA SER A 34 11.05 19.38 11.42
C SER A 34 11.17 18.37 10.28
N PRO A 35 11.21 18.81 9.01
CA PRO A 35 11.75 17.97 7.97
C PRO A 35 13.27 17.90 8.20
N THR A 36 13.77 16.71 8.54
CA THR A 36 15.19 16.39 8.38
C THR A 36 15.49 16.43 6.89
N SER A 37 16.04 17.55 6.43
CA SER A 37 16.70 17.65 5.13
C SER A 37 17.96 16.78 5.16
N THR A 38 17.87 15.61 4.54
CA THR A 38 19.05 14.88 4.09
C THR A 38 19.76 15.73 3.04
N PRO A 39 21.04 16.11 3.21
CA PRO A 39 21.79 16.68 2.12
C PRO A 39 22.06 15.56 1.10
N THR A 40 21.30 15.56 0.01
CA THR A 40 21.69 14.86 -1.22
C THR A 40 22.88 15.61 -1.78
N ALA A 41 24.07 15.00 -1.71
CA ALA A 41 25.22 15.45 -2.47
C ALA A 41 24.85 15.38 -3.96
N SER A 42 24.69 16.55 -4.57
CA SER A 42 24.58 16.72 -6.01
C SER A 42 25.99 16.59 -6.57
N GLU A 43 26.34 15.40 -7.04
CA GLU A 43 27.50 15.25 -7.91
C GLU A 43 27.16 15.92 -9.25
N THR A 44 27.74 17.10 -9.45
CA THR A 44 27.82 17.80 -10.73
C THR A 44 29.02 17.25 -11.48
N PRO A 45 28.87 16.54 -12.62
CA PRO A 45 29.92 16.47 -13.61
C PRO A 45 29.93 17.81 -14.35
N ALA A 46 30.86 18.69 -13.97
CA ALA A 46 31.26 19.79 -14.83
C ALA A 46 32.25 19.20 -15.85
N GLU A 47 31.74 18.81 -17.02
CA GLU A 47 32.60 18.46 -18.14
C GLU A 47 32.89 19.71 -18.95
N THR A 48 34.15 20.10 -18.82
CA THR A 48 34.84 21.21 -19.46
C THR A 48 34.90 21.04 -20.97
N GLU A 49 34.75 22.17 -21.64
CA GLU A 49 34.85 22.47 -23.06
C GLU A 49 35.95 21.73 -23.83
N THR A 50 35.70 21.49 -25.13
CA THR A 50 36.71 21.79 -26.16
C THR A 50 36.01 22.12 -27.49
N PRO A 51 36.08 23.37 -27.99
CA PRO A 51 35.79 23.69 -29.39
C PRO A 51 36.99 23.33 -30.27
N THR A 52 36.77 22.74 -31.43
CA THR A 52 37.83 22.50 -32.43
C THR A 52 37.23 22.54 -33.84
N PRO A 53 38.01 22.95 -34.85
CA PRO A 53 37.70 24.08 -35.71
C PRO A 53 37.01 23.72 -37.03
N ILE A 54 36.40 24.76 -37.60
CA ILE A 54 36.05 24.88 -39.02
C ILE A 54 37.31 24.67 -39.87
N ILE A 55 37.30 23.64 -40.71
CA ILE A 55 38.20 23.49 -41.85
C ILE A 55 37.32 23.25 -43.07
N LEU A 56 37.18 24.29 -43.91
CA LEU A 56 36.79 24.14 -45.31
C LEU A 56 38.01 23.62 -46.08
N PRO A 57 37.82 22.66 -46.98
CA PRO A 57 38.33 22.89 -48.32
C PRO A 57 37.27 22.66 -49.41
N GLU A 58 37.33 23.59 -50.36
CA GLU A 58 36.81 23.58 -51.72
C GLU A 58 37.17 22.29 -52.48
N THR A 59 36.28 21.78 -53.34
CA THR A 59 36.56 21.38 -54.74
C THR A 59 35.38 20.61 -55.36
N GLU A 60 34.82 21.26 -56.35
CA GLU A 60 33.98 20.86 -57.48
C GLU A 60 34.43 19.57 -58.21
N VAL A 61 33.54 18.57 -58.38
CA VAL A 61 33.34 17.79 -59.63
C VAL A 61 31.95 17.11 -59.58
N PRO A 62 31.05 17.30 -60.57
CA PRO A 62 29.79 16.57 -60.66
C PRO A 62 29.99 15.18 -61.29
N PRO A 63 29.59 14.07 -60.64
CA PRO A 63 29.42 12.81 -61.36
C PRO A 63 28.05 12.80 -62.05
N GLU A 64 28.14 12.73 -63.38
CA GLU A 64 27.16 12.27 -64.35
C GLU A 64 26.05 11.39 -63.76
N ILE A 65 24.83 11.89 -63.84
CA ILE A 65 23.60 11.20 -63.43
C ILE A 65 23.33 10.13 -64.49
N VAL A 66 23.69 8.88 -64.19
CA VAL A 66 23.13 7.73 -64.89
C VAL A 66 21.74 7.50 -64.29
N GLU A 67 20.71 7.97 -64.99
CA GLU A 67 19.32 7.60 -64.71
C GLU A 67 19.15 6.10 -65.01
N VAL A 68 19.33 5.27 -63.99
CA VAL A 68 18.81 3.91 -64.00
C VAL A 68 17.30 4.02 -63.78
N PRO A 69 16.43 3.60 -64.71
CA PRO A 69 15.01 3.49 -64.43
C PRO A 69 14.84 2.45 -63.31
N SER A 70 14.60 2.93 -62.09
CA SER A 70 14.24 2.09 -60.97
C SER A 70 12.75 1.76 -61.09
N ASP A 71 12.42 0.92 -62.07
CA ASP A 71 11.19 0.12 -62.03
C ASP A 71 11.39 -0.96 -60.97
N SER A 72 11.34 -0.55 -59.71
CA SER A 72 11.11 -1.46 -58.58
C SER A 72 9.63 -1.42 -58.25
N ASP A 73 8.83 -2.04 -59.12
CA ASP A 73 7.55 -2.62 -58.72
C ASP A 73 7.83 -3.75 -57.71
N ALA A 74 8.10 -3.36 -56.47
CA ALA A 74 8.12 -4.27 -55.36
C ALA A 74 6.68 -4.80 -55.16
N PRO A 75 6.48 -6.11 -55.00
CA PRO A 75 5.15 -6.68 -54.85
C PRO A 75 4.47 -6.01 -53.67
N GLY A 76 3.30 -5.40 -53.93
CA GLY A 76 2.51 -4.62 -53.00
C GLY A 76 2.15 -5.40 -51.75
N GLY A 77 3.08 -5.45 -50.80
CA GLY A 77 2.79 -5.76 -49.41
C GLY A 77 1.92 -4.63 -48.86
N PRO A 78 0.98 -4.93 -47.95
CA PRO A 78 0.12 -3.90 -47.36
C PRO A 78 1.00 -2.87 -46.66
N ALA A 79 1.17 -1.70 -47.29
CA ALA A 79 1.84 -0.56 -46.70
C ALA A 79 0.92 -0.03 -45.59
N ILE A 80 1.26 -0.38 -44.34
CA ILE A 80 0.54 0.12 -43.17
C ILE A 80 0.81 1.63 -43.10
N PRO A 81 -0.22 2.50 -43.21
CA PRO A 81 -0.01 3.93 -43.12
C PRO A 81 0.58 4.27 -41.73
N PRO A 82 1.55 5.19 -41.64
CA PRO A 82 2.25 5.47 -40.38
C PRO A 82 1.30 5.88 -39.26
N GLU A 83 0.17 6.50 -39.59
CA GLU A 83 -0.90 6.87 -38.66
C GLU A 83 -1.54 5.65 -37.98
N ALA A 84 -1.70 4.53 -38.71
CA ALA A 84 -2.23 3.29 -38.15
C ALA A 84 -1.23 2.63 -37.19
N LEU A 85 0.06 2.82 -37.42
CA LEU A 85 1.14 2.34 -36.55
C LEU A 85 1.15 3.10 -35.21
N VAL A 86 1.02 4.43 -35.28
CA VAL A 86 0.92 5.30 -34.09
C VAL A 86 -0.37 5.03 -33.32
N GLY A 87 -1.51 4.97 -34.00
CA GLY A 87 -2.80 4.65 -33.38
C GLY A 87 -2.80 3.27 -32.72
N GLY A 88 -2.25 2.27 -33.41
CA GLY A 88 -2.09 0.92 -32.88
C GLY A 88 -1.24 0.87 -31.61
N PHE A 89 -0.14 1.62 -31.56
CA PHE A 89 0.71 1.68 -30.37
C PHE A 89 0.00 2.32 -29.17
N ILE A 90 -0.76 3.39 -29.38
CA ILE A 90 -1.56 4.03 -28.31
C ILE A 90 -2.60 3.06 -27.77
N VAL A 91 -3.35 2.39 -28.66
CA VAL A 91 -4.34 1.39 -28.26
C VAL A 91 -3.70 0.23 -27.49
N LEU A 92 -2.54 -0.26 -27.95
CA LEU A 92 -1.76 -1.29 -27.26
C LEU A 92 -1.38 -0.85 -25.84
N LEU A 93 -0.87 0.38 -25.67
CA LEU A 93 -0.53 0.93 -24.36
C LEU A 93 -1.75 1.03 -23.44
N VAL A 94 -2.90 1.47 -23.95
CA VAL A 94 -4.15 1.54 -23.18
C VAL A 94 -4.59 0.14 -22.75
N ILE A 95 -4.57 -0.85 -23.65
CA ILE A 95 -4.92 -2.24 -23.31
C ILE A 95 -3.96 -2.78 -22.25
N LEU A 96 -2.65 -2.55 -22.41
CA LEU A 96 -1.65 -2.97 -21.43
C LEU A 96 -1.92 -2.34 -20.05
N TYR A 97 -2.23 -1.05 -20.00
CA TYR A 97 -2.59 -0.34 -18.77
C TYR A 97 -3.83 -0.95 -18.12
N VAL A 98 -4.90 -1.19 -18.90
CA VAL A 98 -6.14 -1.81 -18.40
C VAL A 98 -5.87 -3.21 -17.85
N VAL A 99 -5.09 -4.04 -18.54
CA VAL A 99 -4.72 -5.39 -18.06
C VAL A 99 -3.93 -5.32 -16.75
N LEU A 100 -2.99 -4.39 -16.63
CA LEU A 100 -2.23 -4.18 -15.39
C LEU A 100 -3.13 -3.70 -14.24
N TYR A 101 -4.07 -2.79 -14.52
CA TYR A 101 -5.06 -2.29 -13.56
C TYR A 101 -6.00 -3.40 -13.06
N LEU A 102 -6.48 -4.26 -13.96
CA LEU A 102 -7.32 -5.40 -13.59
C LEU A 102 -6.54 -6.44 -12.78
N ARG A 103 -5.27 -6.70 -13.13
CA ARG A 103 -4.42 -7.62 -12.35
C ARG A 103 -4.13 -7.09 -10.95
N SER A 104 -3.93 -5.79 -10.78
CA SER A 104 -3.67 -5.19 -9.46
C SER A 104 -4.91 -5.24 -8.57
N SER A 105 -6.11 -5.00 -9.12
CA SER A 105 -7.36 -4.99 -8.35
C SER A 105 -7.74 -6.38 -7.80
N VAL A 106 -7.50 -7.46 -8.56
CA VAL A 106 -7.74 -8.84 -8.09
C VAL A 106 -6.84 -9.18 -6.90
N VAL A 107 -5.58 -8.70 -6.90
CA VAL A 107 -4.66 -8.92 -5.78
C VAL A 107 -5.12 -8.18 -4.52
N ALA A 108 -5.65 -6.97 -4.69
CA ALA A 108 -6.14 -6.16 -3.58
C ALA A 108 -7.32 -6.82 -2.85
N SER A 109 -8.24 -7.50 -3.53
CA SER A 109 -9.46 -8.03 -2.89
C SER A 109 -9.23 -9.16 -1.86
N ARG A 110 -8.02 -9.74 -1.78
CA ARG A 110 -7.79 -10.98 -1.01
C ARG A 110 -8.09 -10.91 0.48
N TYR A 111 -7.86 -9.77 1.12
CA TYR A 111 -8.05 -9.62 2.58
C TYR A 111 -9.29 -8.78 2.93
N ARG A 112 -10.13 -8.44 1.94
CA ARG A 112 -11.39 -7.72 2.19
C ARG A 112 -12.43 -8.56 2.92
N ASN A 113 -12.40 -9.88 2.71
CA ASN A 113 -13.35 -10.81 3.33
C ASN A 113 -12.90 -11.29 4.72
N GLY A 114 -11.81 -10.74 5.25
CA GLY A 114 -11.23 -11.15 6.53
C GLY A 114 -9.75 -11.50 6.42
N PHE A 115 -9.09 -11.53 7.58
CA PHE A 115 -7.72 -11.99 7.70
C PHE A 115 -7.68 -13.52 7.84
N VAL A 116 -6.53 -14.15 7.59
CA VAL A 116 -6.38 -15.62 7.69
C VAL A 116 -6.61 -16.13 9.12
N VAL A 117 -6.52 -15.24 10.12
CA VAL A 117 -6.69 -15.54 11.54
C VAL A 117 -7.50 -14.42 12.20
N ASP A 118 -8.54 -14.75 12.96
CA ASP A 118 -9.38 -13.74 13.63
C ASP A 118 -8.85 -13.33 15.01
N VAL A 119 -8.20 -14.25 15.71
CA VAL A 119 -7.70 -14.08 17.08
C VAL A 119 -6.18 -13.87 17.07
N CYS A 120 -5.71 -12.88 17.83
CA CYS A 120 -4.29 -12.58 17.93
C CYS A 120 -3.51 -13.73 18.60
N PRO A 121 -2.47 -14.30 17.95
CA PRO A 121 -1.70 -15.41 18.49
C PRO A 121 -0.74 -15.01 19.64
N ILE A 122 -0.70 -13.72 20.00
CA ILE A 122 0.21 -13.21 21.05
C ILE A 122 -0.50 -13.06 22.37
N CYS A 123 -1.66 -12.40 22.37
CA CYS A 123 -2.42 -12.16 23.58
C CYS A 123 -3.61 -13.10 23.74
N HIS A 124 -3.99 -13.86 22.71
CA HIS A 124 -5.13 -14.78 22.68
C HIS A 124 -6.51 -14.17 22.99
N ARG A 125 -6.57 -12.87 23.31
CA ARG A 125 -7.79 -12.15 23.74
C ARG A 125 -8.24 -11.10 22.74
N GLY A 126 -7.31 -10.55 21.96
CA GLY A 126 -7.58 -9.47 21.02
C GLY A 126 -7.92 -9.98 19.62
N HIS A 127 -8.76 -9.24 18.92
CA HIS A 127 -9.06 -9.49 17.51
C HIS A 127 -8.07 -8.76 16.60
N LEU A 128 -7.85 -9.32 15.42
CA LEU A 128 -7.00 -8.75 14.38
C LEU A 128 -7.86 -7.88 13.46
N GLN A 129 -7.65 -6.57 13.49
CA GLN A 129 -8.30 -5.61 12.60
C GLN A 129 -7.42 -5.33 11.38
N VAL A 130 -8.02 -5.41 10.20
CA VAL A 130 -7.36 -5.17 8.92
C VAL A 130 -7.58 -3.72 8.50
N GLU A 131 -6.50 -2.96 8.39
CA GLU A 131 -6.47 -1.61 7.83
C GLU A 131 -6.02 -1.67 6.37
N GLU A 132 -6.90 -1.20 5.46
CA GLU A 132 -6.57 -1.01 4.05
C GLU A 132 -5.93 0.37 3.85
N ARG A 133 -4.66 0.41 3.43
CA ARG A 133 -4.03 1.65 2.98
C ARG A 133 -3.98 1.64 1.45
N LYS A 134 -4.73 2.54 0.83
CA LYS A 134 -4.74 2.74 -0.62
C LYS A 134 -3.66 3.76 -0.97
N ASP A 135 -2.54 3.27 -1.49
CA ASP A 135 -1.53 4.11 -2.14
C ASP A 135 -1.72 4.01 -3.66
N SER A 136 -1.13 4.94 -4.42
CA SER A 136 -1.11 4.87 -5.88
C SER A 136 0.24 5.32 -6.42
N ILE A 137 0.71 4.65 -7.48
CA ILE A 137 1.93 5.05 -8.20
C ILE A 137 1.59 5.10 -9.69
N LEU A 138 1.81 6.26 -10.33
CA LEU A 138 1.47 6.46 -11.75
C LEU A 138 0.01 6.08 -12.11
N GLY A 139 -0.94 6.34 -11.19
CA GLY A 139 -2.36 6.01 -11.37
C GLY A 139 -2.72 4.53 -11.19
N ILE A 140 -1.75 3.64 -10.93
CA ILE A 140 -2.01 2.24 -10.58
C ILE A 140 -2.26 2.15 -9.07
N PRO A 141 -3.40 1.59 -8.63
CA PRO A 141 -3.67 1.43 -7.20
C PRO A 141 -2.75 0.38 -6.59
N LEU A 142 -2.02 0.77 -5.55
CA LEU A 142 -1.23 -0.10 -4.69
C LEU A 142 -1.93 -0.19 -3.33
N THR A 143 -2.65 -1.28 -3.13
CA THR A 143 -3.22 -1.56 -1.81
C THR A 143 -2.15 -2.19 -0.92
N ARG A 144 -1.89 -1.59 0.23
CA ARG A 144 -1.05 -2.15 1.29
C ARG A 144 -1.93 -2.50 2.49
N TRP A 145 -1.78 -3.72 2.97
CA TRP A 145 -2.53 -4.19 4.12
C TRP A 145 -1.71 -4.07 5.40
N THR A 146 -2.32 -3.54 6.46
CA THR A 146 -1.75 -3.56 7.82
C THR A 146 -2.76 -4.20 8.75
N VAL A 147 -2.33 -5.18 9.54
CA VAL A 147 -3.21 -5.84 10.50
C VAL A 147 -2.76 -5.48 11.90
N ARG A 148 -3.67 -5.00 12.74
CA ARG A 148 -3.38 -4.59 14.12
C ARG A 148 -4.22 -5.40 15.10
N CYS A 149 -3.63 -5.81 16.20
CA CYS A 149 -4.38 -6.38 17.30
C CYS A 149 -5.01 -5.26 18.14
N THR A 150 -6.29 -5.40 18.49
CA THR A 150 -7.02 -4.44 19.33
C THR A 150 -6.54 -4.40 20.79
N ASN A 151 -5.95 -5.49 21.29
CA ASN A 151 -5.55 -5.64 22.69
C ASN A 151 -4.06 -5.34 22.89
N CYS A 152 -3.16 -6.18 22.35
CA CYS A 152 -1.71 -6.05 22.58
C CYS A 152 -0.98 -5.15 21.58
N ARG A 153 -1.71 -4.49 20.66
CA ARG A 153 -1.15 -3.57 19.64
C ARG A 153 -0.08 -4.18 18.74
N SER A 154 0.01 -5.51 18.62
CA SER A 154 0.89 -6.15 17.64
C SER A 154 0.48 -5.76 16.22
N ILE A 155 1.44 -5.49 15.34
CA ILE A 155 1.20 -5.01 13.98
C ILE A 155 1.83 -5.98 12.96
N LEU A 156 1.08 -6.41 11.96
CA LEU A 156 1.59 -7.12 10.79
C LEU A 156 1.53 -6.18 9.60
N ARG A 157 2.67 -5.92 8.97
CA ARG A 157 2.76 -5.08 7.77
C ARG A 157 2.98 -5.96 6.56
N GLU A 158 2.17 -5.82 5.53
CA GLU A 158 2.42 -6.51 4.27
C GLU A 158 3.70 -5.96 3.62
N VAL A 159 4.63 -6.86 3.28
CA VAL A 159 5.90 -6.51 2.59
C VAL A 159 5.93 -7.08 1.18
N GLY A 160 5.07 -8.04 0.86
CA GLY A 160 4.95 -8.59 -0.48
C GLY A 160 3.83 -9.61 -0.58
N ARG A 161 3.79 -10.37 -1.69
CA ARG A 161 2.75 -11.37 -1.92
C ARG A 161 2.74 -12.42 -0.81
N ARG A 162 1.71 -12.40 0.05
CA ARG A 162 1.53 -13.34 1.18
C ARG A 162 2.71 -13.34 2.18
N ARG A 163 3.42 -12.21 2.27
CA ARG A 163 4.57 -12.02 3.15
C ARG A 163 4.32 -10.83 4.05
N TRP A 164 4.45 -11.08 5.34
CA TRP A 164 4.16 -10.12 6.40
C TRP A 164 5.40 -9.92 7.25
N ARG A 165 5.67 -8.68 7.61
CA ARG A 165 6.65 -8.36 8.64
C ARG A 165 5.93 -8.16 9.94
N TYR A 166 6.25 -9.01 10.93
CA TYR A 166 5.57 -8.97 12.21
C TYR A 166 6.29 -8.04 13.18
N THR A 167 5.57 -7.10 13.77
CA THR A 167 6.01 -6.26 14.87
C THR A 167 5.21 -6.63 16.11
N VAL A 168 5.91 -7.17 17.10
CA VAL A 168 5.33 -7.64 18.36
C VAL A 168 5.66 -6.63 19.44
N ASP A 169 4.76 -6.42 20.40
CA ASP A 169 5.10 -5.66 21.61
C ASP A 169 5.84 -6.59 22.58
N ARG A 170 7.01 -6.15 23.03
CA ARG A 170 7.86 -6.91 23.97
C ARG A 170 7.18 -7.12 25.33
N THR A 171 6.31 -6.20 25.73
CA THR A 171 5.60 -6.27 27.01
C THR A 171 4.51 -7.34 27.04
N ALA A 172 3.92 -7.65 25.88
CA ALA A 172 2.85 -8.65 25.76
C ALA A 172 3.39 -10.08 25.79
N ASN A 173 4.49 -10.36 25.07
CA ASN A 173 5.13 -11.67 25.07
C ASN A 173 6.59 -11.57 24.61
N ARG A 174 7.53 -11.63 25.57
CA ARG A 174 8.97 -11.50 25.28
C ARG A 174 9.51 -12.66 24.41
N ALA A 175 9.04 -13.88 24.63
CA ALA A 175 9.50 -15.05 23.88
C ALA A 175 9.13 -14.95 22.39
N LEU A 176 7.90 -14.51 22.10
CA LEU A 176 7.46 -14.27 20.72
C LEU A 176 8.13 -13.05 20.10
N TYR A 177 8.36 -12.00 20.88
CA TYR A 177 9.10 -10.82 20.43
C TYR A 177 10.49 -11.20 19.91
N ASP A 178 11.29 -11.90 20.72
CA ASP A 178 12.66 -12.27 20.34
C ASP A 178 12.70 -13.19 19.11
N ARG A 179 11.65 -13.99 18.90
CA ARG A 179 11.57 -14.94 17.78
C ARG A 179 11.03 -14.34 16.48
N PHE A 180 10.03 -13.47 16.53
CA PHE A 180 9.27 -13.05 15.34
C PHE A 180 9.39 -11.56 15.02
N ASN A 181 9.82 -10.72 15.96
CA ASN A 181 9.88 -9.29 15.71
C ASN A 181 10.83 -8.95 14.55
N GLY A 182 10.32 -8.22 13.57
CA GLY A 182 11.04 -7.81 12.37
C GLY A 182 11.24 -8.90 11.33
N ARG A 183 10.84 -10.15 11.59
CA ARG A 183 10.98 -11.27 10.64
C ARG A 183 9.84 -11.29 9.62
N HIS A 184 10.12 -11.89 8.47
CA HIS A 184 9.13 -12.14 7.43
C HIS A 184 8.44 -13.48 7.71
N ILE A 185 7.12 -13.46 7.76
CA ILE A 185 6.26 -14.60 8.02
C ILE A 185 5.28 -14.74 6.85
N THR A 186 5.01 -15.97 6.46
CA THR A 186 4.04 -16.31 5.40
C THR A 186 2.63 -16.49 5.95
N ASP A 187 1.61 -16.37 5.09
CA ASP A 187 0.20 -16.63 5.47
C ASP A 187 0.01 -18.00 6.14
N GLU A 188 0.75 -19.01 5.66
CA GLU A 188 0.64 -20.39 6.17
C GLU A 188 1.25 -20.54 7.57
N GLU A 189 2.38 -19.86 7.84
CA GLU A 189 2.95 -19.80 9.19
C GLU A 189 2.03 -19.04 10.15
N LEU A 190 1.41 -17.95 9.71
CA LEU A 190 0.42 -17.22 10.49
C LEU A 190 -0.80 -18.09 10.81
N ARG A 191 -1.27 -18.86 9.83
CA ARG A 191 -2.35 -19.83 10.03
C ARG A 191 -1.96 -20.88 11.09
N ARG A 192 -0.75 -21.43 11.01
CA ARG A 192 -0.24 -22.39 12.02
C ARG A 192 -0.14 -21.77 13.41
N LEU A 193 0.32 -20.53 13.51
CA LEU A 193 0.37 -19.78 14.77
C LEU A 193 -1.04 -19.55 15.33
N GLY A 194 -1.99 -19.16 14.48
CA GLY A 194 -3.40 -19.02 14.86
C GLY A 194 -4.03 -20.32 15.35
N LEU A 195 -3.79 -21.43 14.65
CA LEU A 195 -4.29 -22.77 15.02
C LEU A 195 -3.69 -23.28 16.33
N THR A 196 -2.40 -23.05 16.56
CA THR A 196 -1.75 -23.42 17.82
C THR A 196 -2.30 -22.59 18.97
N SER A 197 -2.61 -21.32 18.68
CA SER A 197 -3.12 -20.35 19.65
C SER A 197 -4.58 -20.58 20.03
N SER A 198 -5.41 -21.09 19.12
CA SER A 198 -6.81 -21.42 19.40
C SER A 198 -6.98 -22.74 20.14
N ARG A 199 -6.01 -23.67 20.01
CA ARG A 199 -6.02 -24.97 20.70
C ARG A 199 -5.58 -24.91 22.16
N ASN A 200 -5.16 -23.74 22.65
CA ASN A 200 -4.82 -23.54 24.05
C ASN A 200 -5.88 -22.67 24.77
N PRO A 201 -7.16 -23.11 24.85
CA PRO A 201 -8.03 -22.60 25.90
C PRO A 201 -7.44 -23.12 27.21
N ILE A 202 -6.87 -22.23 27.99
CA ILE A 202 -6.53 -22.52 29.37
C ILE A 202 -7.88 -22.71 30.06
N ASP A 203 -8.27 -23.96 30.24
CA ASP A 203 -9.23 -24.37 31.26
C ASP A 203 -8.55 -24.09 32.62
N GLU A 204 -8.83 -22.92 33.20
CA GLU A 204 -8.69 -22.63 34.63
C GLU A 204 -9.97 -21.97 35.14
#